data_AF-A0A951CWT5-F1
#
_entry.id   AF-A0A951CWT5-F1
#
_cell.length_a   1.000
_cell.length_b   1.000
_cell.length_c   1.000
_cell.angle_alpha   90.00
_cell.angle_beta   90.00
_cell.angle_gamma   90.00
#
_symmetry.space_group_name_H-M   'P 1'
#
loop_
_entity.id
_entity.type
_entity.pdbx_description
1 polymer ?
#
loop_
_entity_poly.entity_id
_entity_poly.type
_entity_poly.pdbx_seq_one_letter_code
_entity_poly.pdbx_strand_id
1 'polypeptide(L)' 'MDCGPAALKCLLDGFGRPVSYGRLREACQTGIDGTSIDTMEAVAGQLGLQAEQIMLPLDHLFIAEAQTLPAIVVVKLPNG' A
#
# COMPACT_ATOMS: atom_id res chain seq x y z
N MET A 1 10.18 -10.77 -2.82
CA MET A 1 9.75 -9.63 -3.65
C MET A 1 8.29 -9.84 -3.94
N ASP A 2 7.44 -9.14 -3.18
CA ASP A 2 5.97 -9.12 -3.26
C ASP A 2 5.42 -8.24 -2.10
N CYS A 3 6.26 -7.39 -1.50
CA CYS A 3 5.86 -6.61 -0.33
C CYS A 3 4.74 -5.63 -0.66
N GLY A 4 4.71 -5.08 -1.88
CA GLY A 4 3.62 -4.21 -2.35
C GLY A 4 2.25 -4.89 -2.34
N PRO A 5 2.03 -5.97 -3.12
CA PRO A 5 0.77 -6.71 -3.12
C PRO A 5 0.41 -7.26 -1.74
N ALA A 6 1.39 -7.75 -0.98
CA ALA A 6 1.13 -8.25 0.38
C ALA A 6 0.65 -7.15 1.32
N ALA A 7 1.29 -5.98 1.31
CA ALA A 7 0.88 -4.83 2.13
C ALA A 7 -0.50 -4.32 1.71
N LEU A 8 -0.76 -4.22 0.40
CA LEU A 8 -2.07 -3.79 -0.11
C LEU A 8 -3.18 -4.78 0.24
N LYS A 9 -2.91 -6.08 0.22
CA LYS A 9 -3.85 -7.12 0.68
C LYS A 9 -4.23 -6.90 2.14
N CYS A 10 -3.25 -6.69 3.02
CA CYS A 10 -3.49 -6.43 4.44
C CYS A 10 -4.30 -5.15 4.66
N LEU A 11 -3.98 -4.07 3.93
CA LEU A 11 -4.71 -2.81 3.99
C LEU A 11 -6.17 -3.00 3.59
N LEU A 12 -6.43 -3.63 2.44
CA LEU A 12 -7.77 -3.89 1.93
C LEU A 12 -8.59 -4.76 2.89
N ASP A 13 -7.98 -5.81 3.45
CA ASP A 13 -8.64 -6.65 4.46
C ASP A 13 -9.01 -5.86 5.71
N GLY A 14 -8.15 -4.95 6.16
CA GLY A 14 -8.42 -4.04 7.27
C GLY A 14 -9.63 -3.12 7.03
N PHE A 15 -9.88 -2.76 5.77
CA PHE A 15 -11.08 -2.03 5.34
C PHE A 15 -12.27 -2.93 4.96
N GLY A 16 -12.20 -4.24 5.23
CA GLY A 16 -13.28 -5.17 4.92
C GLY A 16 -13.48 -5.45 3.42
N ARG A 17 -12.41 -5.31 2.61
CA ARG A 17 -12.41 -5.52 1.15
C ARG A 17 -11.56 -6.74 0.77
N PRO A 18 -12.03 -7.97 1.00
CA PRO A 18 -11.24 -9.16 0.71
C PRO A 18 -11.01 -9.31 -0.80
N VAL A 19 -9.74 -9.45 -1.19
CA VAL A 19 -9.30 -9.67 -2.57
C VAL A 19 -8.43 -10.92 -2.66
N SER A 20 -8.42 -11.63 -3.78
CA SER A 20 -7.49 -12.74 -3.99
C SER A 20 -6.05 -12.21 -4.11
N TYR A 21 -5.12 -12.79 -3.35
CA TYR A 21 -3.71 -12.42 -3.44
C TYR A 21 -3.12 -12.59 -4.85
N GLY A 22 -3.45 -13.70 -5.53
CA GLY A 22 -2.96 -13.94 -6.89
C GLY A 22 -3.40 -12.86 -7.88
N ARG A 23 -4.68 -12.47 -7.83
CA ARG A 23 -5.22 -11.37 -8.65
C ARG A 23 -4.60 -10.02 -8.30
N LEU A 24 -4.36 -9.79 -7.01
CA LEU A 24 -3.74 -8.55 -6.56
C LEU A 24 -2.29 -8.45 -7.05
N ARG A 25 -1.54 -9.55 -7.00
CA ARG A 25 -0.17 -9.61 -7.52
C ARG A 25 -0.11 -9.33 -9.03
N GLU A 26 -1.06 -9.89 -9.79
CA GLU A 26 -1.23 -9.61 -11.23
C GLU A 26 -1.57 -8.15 -11.49
N ALA A 27 -2.57 -7.60 -10.79
CA ALA A 27 -2.99 -6.20 -10.92
C ALA A 27 -1.88 -5.21 -10.56
N CYS A 28 -1.07 -5.53 -9.56
CA CYS A 28 0.10 -4.76 -9.15
C CYS A 28 1.28 -4.86 -10.14
N GLN A 29 1.20 -5.70 -11.18
CA GLN A 29 2.25 -5.85 -12.20
C GLN A 29 3.63 -6.11 -11.58
N THR A 30 3.68 -6.92 -10.53
CA THR A 30 4.90 -7.12 -9.72
C THR A 30 5.98 -7.79 -10.57
N GLY A 31 7.06 -7.05 -10.82
CA GLY A 31 8.19 -7.48 -11.65
C GLY A 31 9.42 -7.85 -10.85
N ILE A 32 10.59 -7.85 -11.52
CA ILE A 32 11.91 -8.09 -10.91
C ILE A 32 12.34 -6.92 -10.00
N ASP A 33 11.77 -5.73 -10.16
CA ASP A 33 12.06 -4.59 -9.29
C ASP A 33 10.99 -4.41 -8.19
N GLY A 34 10.05 -5.36 -8.08
CA GLY A 34 8.91 -5.27 -7.18
C GLY A 34 7.72 -4.53 -7.81
N THR A 35 7.06 -3.69 -7.01
CA THR A 35 5.82 -2.98 -7.36
C THR A 35 6.01 -1.50 -7.12
N SER A 36 5.65 -0.66 -8.10
CA SER A 36 5.62 0.79 -7.92
C SER A 36 4.50 1.21 -6.97
N ILE A 37 4.77 2.21 -6.13
CA ILE A 37 3.75 2.81 -5.27
C ILE A 37 2.60 3.43 -6.09
N ASP A 38 2.88 3.98 -7.27
CA ASP A 38 1.85 4.54 -8.17
C ASP A 38 0.86 3.46 -8.63
N THR A 39 1.39 2.27 -8.97
CA THR A 39 0.56 1.13 -9.33
C THR A 39 -0.29 0.68 -8.15
N MET A 40 0.26 0.69 -6.93
CA MET A 40 -0.49 0.32 -5.73
C MET A 40 -1.64 1.29 -5.45
N GLU A 41 -1.41 2.59 -5.57
CA GLU A 41 -2.45 3.62 -5.42
C GLU A 41 -3.57 3.43 -6.45
N ALA A 42 -3.21 3.26 -7.73
CA ALA A 42 -4.18 3.03 -8.80
C ALA A 42 -5.02 1.76 -8.55
N VAL A 43 -4.39 0.66 -8.15
CA VAL A 43 -5.09 -0.61 -7.84
C VAL A 43 -5.98 -0.46 -6.59
N ALA A 44 -5.51 0.23 -5.55
CA ALA A 44 -6.33 0.51 -4.37
C ALA A 44 -7.60 1.30 -4.73
N GLY A 45 -7.47 2.32 -5.59
CA GLY A 45 -8.56 3.10 -6.16
C GLY A 45 -9.57 2.23 -6.91
N GLN A 46 -9.08 1.37 -7.81
CA GLN A 46 -9.92 0.42 -8.56
C GLN A 46 -10.68 -0.56 -7.66
N LEU A 47 -10.12 -0.89 -6.49
CA LEU A 47 -10.73 -1.76 -5.49
C LEU A 47 -11.62 -1.01 -4.48
N GLY A 48 -11.81 0.29 -4.68
CA GLY A 48 -12.79 1.13 -3.99
C GLY A 48 -12.28 1.78 -2.70
N LEU A 49 -10.96 1.92 -2.53
CA LEU A 49 -10.39 2.84 -1.55
C LEU A 49 -10.21 4.23 -2.15
N GLN A 50 -10.25 5.25 -1.31
CA GLN A 50 -9.68 6.56 -1.63
C GLN A 50 -8.25 6.56 -1.12
N ALA A 51 -7.30 6.20 -1.99
CA ALA A 51 -5.89 6.14 -1.66
C ALA A 51 -5.20 7.39 -2.21
N GLU A 52 -4.27 7.94 -1.43
CA GLU A 52 -3.40 9.03 -1.83
C GLU A 52 -1.98 8.80 -1.30
N GLN A 53 -0.99 9.23 -2.07
CA GLN A 53 0.39 9.30 -1.63
C GLN A 53 0.69 10.67 -1.03
N ILE A 54 1.13 10.70 0.23
CA ILE A 54 1.51 11.93 0.93
C ILE A 54 2.89 11.79 1.56
N MET A 55 3.61 12.91 1.65
CA MET A 55 4.80 13.03 2.49
C MET A 55 4.38 13.50 3.88
N LEU A 56 4.81 12.78 4.91
CA LEU A 56 4.48 13.07 6.30
C LEU A 56 5.74 13.01 7.16
N PRO A 57 5.95 13.95 8.10
CA PRO A 57 6.94 13.77 9.16
C PRO A 57 6.71 12.48 9.95
N LEU A 58 7.79 11.77 10.30
CA LEU A 58 7.69 10.47 10.98
C LEU A 58 6.96 10.56 12.32
N ASP A 59 7.20 11.63 13.06
CA ASP A 59 6.58 11.95 14.35
C ASP A 59 5.08 12.27 14.22
N HIS A 60 4.57 12.56 13.03
CA HIS A 60 3.15 12.79 12.79
C HIS A 60 2.37 11.51 12.45
N LEU A 61 3.03 10.39 12.15
CA LEU A 61 2.38 9.15 11.71
C LEU A 61 1.38 8.58 12.74
N PHE A 62 1.66 8.78 14.03
CA PHE A 62 0.85 8.23 15.12
C PHE A 62 -0.05 9.28 15.80
N ILE A 63 -0.08 10.51 15.28
CA ILE A 63 -0.98 11.56 15.77
C ILE A 63 -2.37 11.29 15.21
N ALA A 64 -3.37 11.09 16.09
CA ALA A 64 -4.72 10.71 15.69
C ALA A 64 -5.37 11.75 14.76
N GLU A 65 -5.10 13.03 15.01
CA GLU A 65 -5.57 14.17 14.23
C GLU A 65 -5.06 14.16 12.78
N ALA A 66 -3.93 13.47 12.51
CA ALA A 66 -3.39 13.34 11.17
C ALA A 66 -4.19 12.35 10.31
N GLN A 67 -5.01 11.48 10.92
CA GLN A 67 -5.91 10.53 10.24
C GLN A 67 -5.22 9.68 9.16
N THR A 68 -3.94 9.35 9.36
CA THR A 68 -3.12 8.66 8.36
C THR A 68 -3.14 7.13 8.48
N LEU A 69 -3.76 6.56 9.51
CA LEU A 69 -3.79 5.11 9.73
C LEU A 69 -5.19 4.50 9.47
N PRO A 70 -5.26 3.28 8.91
CA PRO A 70 -4.13 2.44 8.46
C PRO A 70 -3.52 2.94 7.14
N ALA A 71 -2.20 2.86 7.02
CA ALA A 71 -1.43 3.24 5.83
C ALA A 71 -0.36 2.21 5.47
N ILE A 72 0.14 2.32 4.23
CA ILE A 72 1.34 1.65 3.76
C ILE A 72 2.48 2.67 3.81
N VAL A 73 3.53 2.36 4.58
CA VAL A 73 4.69 3.25 4.72
C VAL A 73 5.83 2.72 3.85
N VAL A 74 6.38 3.59 3.01
CA VAL A 74 7.60 3.29 2.26
C VAL A 74 8.79 3.46 3.18
N VAL A 75 9.59 2.40 3.32
CA VAL A 75 10.80 2.41 4.13
C VAL A 75 11.99 2.06 3.25
N LYS A 76 13.12 2.71 3.51
CA LYS A 76 14.39 2.34 2.90
C LYS A 76 14.97 1.14 3.64
N LEU A 77 15.34 0.09 2.92
CA LEU A 77 15.99 -1.06 3.52
C LEU A 77 17.49 -0.78 3.71
N PRO A 78 18.20 -1.53 4.56
CA PRO A 78 19.63 -1.29 4.80
C PRO A 78 20.49 -1.31 3.52
N ASN A 79 20.03 -1.99 2.47
CA ASN A 79 20.72 -2.16 1.19
C ASN A 79 20.26 -1.17 0.10
N GLY A 80 19.38 -0.22 0.39
CA GLY A 80 18.85 0.76 -0.56
C GLY A 80 17.39 0.51 -0.89
#